data_AF-C6S6W5-F1
#
_entry.id   AF-C6S6W5-F1
#
_cell.length_a   1.000
_cell.length_b   1.000
_cell.length_c   1.000
_cell.angle_alpha   90.00
_cell.angle_beta   90.00
_cell.angle_gamma   90.00
#
_symmetry.space_group_name_H-M   'P 1'
#
loop_
_entity.id
_entity.type
_entity.pdbx_description
1 polymer ?
#
loop_
_entity_poly.entity_id
_entity_poly.type
_entity_poly.pdbx_seq_one_letter_code
_entity_poly.pdbx_strand_id
1 'polypeptide(L)'
;MNPLFTQERRIFHKKLLDGNVLATNNKGVVSNADGSNTRSCNIAKGIADLLHSETVSERLPGQTSGNAFEAICSEFVQSAFEKLQHIRPGDWNVKQVGSRNRLEIARYQQYAHLTALAKAAEENPELAAALGSDYTITPDIIVTRNLIADAEINRNEFLVDENIATYASLRAGNGNMPLLHASISCKWTIRSDRAQNARSEGLNLVRNRKGRLPHIVVVTAEPTPSRISSIALGTGEIDCVYHFALYELEQTLQSLNYEDALDLFYIMVNGKRLKDISDLPLDLAV
;
A
#
# COMPACT_ATOMS: atom_id res chain seq x y z
N MET A 1 -20.77 12.42 -17.59
CA MET A 1 -19.52 11.64 -17.66
C MET A 1 -19.12 11.26 -16.25
N ASN A 2 -18.78 10.00 -15.99
CA ASN A 2 -18.31 9.58 -14.67
C ASN A 2 -16.85 10.02 -14.47
N PRO A 3 -16.44 10.47 -13.27
CA PRO A 3 -15.04 10.82 -12.99
C PRO A 3 -14.10 9.67 -13.32
N LEU A 4 -12.90 9.97 -13.84
CA LEU A 4 -11.93 8.94 -14.22
C LEU A 4 -11.55 8.04 -13.04
N PHE A 5 -11.36 8.60 -11.84
CA PHE A 5 -11.04 7.80 -10.65
C PHE A 5 -12.18 6.87 -10.23
N THR A 6 -13.43 7.27 -10.45
CA THR A 6 -14.58 6.37 -10.27
C THR A 6 -14.52 5.19 -11.23
N GLN A 7 -14.09 5.42 -12.49
CA GLN A 7 -13.92 4.36 -13.48
C GLN A 7 -12.74 3.44 -13.11
N GLU A 8 -11.59 3.99 -12.72
CA GLU A 8 -10.43 3.21 -12.26
C GLU A 8 -10.76 2.35 -11.03
N ARG A 9 -11.51 2.90 -10.07
CA ARG A 9 -12.01 2.14 -8.91
C ARG A 9 -12.92 0.98 -9.33
N ARG A 10 -13.80 1.20 -10.32
CA ARG A 10 -14.67 0.13 -10.85
C ARG A 10 -13.85 -0.93 -11.61
N ILE A 11 -12.83 -0.54 -12.37
CA ILE A 11 -11.90 -1.48 -13.03
C ILE A 11 -11.15 -2.31 -11.99
N PHE A 12 -10.65 -1.68 -10.92
CA PHE A 12 -10.02 -2.34 -9.78
C PHE A 12 -10.93 -3.43 -9.19
N HIS A 13 -12.20 -3.11 -8.89
CA HIS A 13 -13.16 -4.12 -8.42
C HIS A 13 -13.46 -5.20 -9.45
N LYS A 14 -13.61 -4.82 -10.72
CA LYS A 14 -13.90 -5.78 -11.80
C LYS A 14 -12.77 -6.79 -11.96
N LYS A 15 -11.51 -6.39 -11.82
CA LYS A 15 -10.35 -7.31 -11.81
C LYS A 15 -10.40 -8.30 -10.65
N LEU A 16 -10.82 -7.86 -9.45
CA LEU A 16 -11.00 -8.77 -8.31
C LEU A 16 -12.10 -9.80 -8.56
N LEU A 17 -13.21 -9.38 -9.17
CA LEU A 17 -14.35 -10.25 -9.50
C LEU A 17 -13.99 -11.24 -10.62
N ASP A 18 -13.41 -10.76 -11.71
CA ASP A 18 -13.06 -11.57 -12.89
C ASP A 18 -11.94 -12.57 -12.62
N GLY A 19 -11.02 -12.21 -11.71
CA GLY A 19 -9.96 -13.09 -11.24
C GLY A 19 -10.38 -14.09 -10.17
N ASN A 20 -11.67 -14.15 -9.81
CA ASN A 20 -12.21 -14.93 -8.69
C ASN A 20 -11.53 -14.64 -7.34
N VAL A 21 -10.87 -13.48 -7.20
CA VAL A 21 -10.24 -13.04 -5.95
C VAL A 21 -11.34 -12.68 -4.96
N LEU A 22 -12.33 -11.91 -5.40
CA LEU A 22 -13.58 -11.65 -4.70
C LEU A 22 -14.70 -12.51 -5.31
N ALA A 23 -15.06 -13.60 -4.64
CA ALA A 23 -16.11 -14.51 -5.09
C ALA A 23 -16.84 -15.13 -3.91
N THR A 24 -18.00 -15.74 -4.16
CA THR A 24 -18.80 -16.41 -3.13
C THR A 24 -18.74 -17.92 -3.32
N ASN A 25 -18.43 -18.70 -2.29
CA ASN A 25 -18.45 -20.16 -2.42
C ASN A 25 -19.89 -20.72 -2.39
N ASN A 26 -20.03 -22.03 -2.63
CA ASN A 26 -21.33 -22.72 -2.61
C ASN A 26 -22.08 -22.68 -1.25
N LYS A 27 -21.41 -22.30 -0.17
CA LYS A 27 -21.99 -22.09 1.17
C LYS A 27 -22.38 -20.63 1.43
N GLY A 28 -22.27 -19.75 0.44
CA GLY A 28 -22.60 -18.33 0.57
C GLY A 28 -21.53 -17.50 1.28
N VAL A 29 -20.32 -18.03 1.48
CA VAL A 29 -19.21 -17.32 2.14
C VAL A 29 -18.35 -16.61 1.10
N VAL A 30 -18.29 -15.28 1.19
CA VAL A 30 -17.43 -14.45 0.34
C VAL A 30 -15.95 -14.66 0.69
N SER A 31 -15.07 -14.63 -0.30
CA SER A 31 -13.65 -15.01 -0.18
C SER A 31 -12.79 -14.11 0.71
N ASN A 32 -13.22 -12.88 1.02
CA ASN A 32 -12.59 -12.01 2.02
C ASN A 32 -13.22 -12.14 3.42
N ALA A 33 -14.25 -12.96 3.60
CA ALA A 33 -14.83 -13.23 4.91
C ALA A 33 -14.02 -14.25 5.71
N ASP A 34 -14.18 -14.19 7.03
CA ASP A 34 -13.90 -15.31 7.92
C ASP A 34 -15.18 -16.12 8.13
N GLY A 35 -15.22 -17.32 7.53
CA GLY A 35 -16.41 -18.17 7.47
C GLY A 35 -16.96 -18.61 8.83
N SER A 36 -16.17 -18.52 9.90
CA SER A 36 -16.61 -18.81 11.27
C SER A 36 -17.12 -17.58 12.03
N ASN A 37 -17.05 -16.38 11.43
CA ASN A 37 -17.48 -15.13 12.04
C ASN A 37 -18.71 -14.57 11.32
N THR A 38 -19.86 -14.65 11.97
CA THR A 38 -21.17 -14.21 11.44
C THR A 38 -21.14 -12.77 10.93
N ARG A 39 -20.54 -11.84 11.68
CA ARG A 39 -20.46 -10.42 11.25
C ARG A 39 -19.58 -10.28 10.02
N SER A 40 -18.44 -10.97 9.99
CA SER A 40 -17.54 -10.97 8.83
C SER A 40 -18.25 -11.49 7.56
N CYS A 41 -18.97 -12.60 7.66
CA CYS A 41 -19.76 -13.15 6.55
C CYS A 41 -20.82 -12.17 6.04
N ASN A 42 -21.62 -11.60 6.95
CA ASN A 42 -22.71 -10.69 6.58
C ASN A 42 -22.20 -9.40 5.94
N ILE A 43 -21.13 -8.80 6.50
CA ILE A 43 -20.54 -7.58 5.96
C ILE A 43 -19.91 -7.84 4.59
N ALA A 44 -19.10 -8.90 4.47
CA ALA A 44 -18.48 -9.25 3.20
C ALA A 44 -19.53 -9.55 2.12
N LYS A 45 -20.64 -10.21 2.48
CA LYS A 45 -21.77 -10.43 1.59
C LYS A 45 -22.41 -9.12 1.14
N GLY A 46 -22.73 -8.21 2.06
CA GLY A 46 -23.33 -6.91 1.68
C GLY A 46 -22.43 -6.10 0.74
N ILE A 47 -21.11 -6.10 0.97
CA ILE A 47 -20.14 -5.47 0.06
C ILE A 47 -20.16 -6.16 -1.31
N ALA A 48 -20.11 -7.49 -1.35
CA ALA A 48 -20.13 -8.24 -2.61
C ALA A 48 -21.42 -8.01 -3.42
N ASP A 49 -22.57 -7.95 -2.74
CA ASP A 49 -23.87 -7.65 -3.34
C ASP A 49 -23.87 -6.24 -3.96
N LEU A 50 -23.38 -5.22 -3.24
CA LEU A 50 -23.25 -3.85 -3.77
C LEU A 50 -22.25 -3.73 -4.94
N LEU A 51 -21.22 -4.58 -4.96
CA LEU A 51 -20.30 -4.66 -6.08
C LEU A 51 -20.86 -5.43 -7.29
N HIS A 52 -22.05 -6.04 -7.15
CA HIS A 52 -22.70 -6.90 -8.13
C HIS A 52 -21.87 -8.16 -8.44
N SER A 53 -21.34 -8.79 -7.39
CA SER A 53 -20.63 -10.06 -7.49
C SER A 53 -21.62 -11.21 -7.66
N GLU A 54 -21.62 -11.82 -8.84
CA GLU A 54 -22.48 -12.98 -9.16
C GLU A 54 -21.70 -14.29 -9.22
N THR A 55 -20.36 -14.22 -9.19
CA THR A 55 -19.49 -15.37 -9.39
C THR A 55 -19.53 -16.31 -8.19
N VAL A 56 -19.92 -17.57 -8.46
CA VAL A 56 -19.82 -18.67 -7.50
C VAL A 56 -18.54 -19.46 -7.78
N SER A 57 -17.56 -19.37 -6.89
CA SER A 57 -16.31 -20.14 -6.98
C SER A 57 -15.76 -20.49 -5.61
N GLU A 58 -14.99 -21.58 -5.53
CA GLU A 58 -14.25 -21.89 -4.31
C GLU A 58 -13.22 -20.80 -3.99
N ARG A 59 -12.96 -20.62 -2.69
CA ARG A 59 -12.02 -19.61 -2.20
C ARG A 59 -10.61 -19.94 -2.70
N LEU A 60 -9.97 -18.98 -3.36
CA LEU A 60 -8.57 -19.11 -3.77
C LEU A 60 -7.66 -19.34 -2.56
N PRO A 61 -6.55 -20.09 -2.72
CA PRO A 61 -5.53 -20.20 -1.69
C PRO A 61 -5.04 -18.81 -1.26
N GLY A 62 -4.74 -18.65 0.04
CA GLY A 62 -4.42 -17.34 0.61
C GLY A 62 -3.19 -16.65 -0.01
N GLN A 63 -2.20 -17.43 -0.46
CA GLN A 63 -1.04 -16.89 -1.19
C GLN A 63 -1.43 -16.35 -2.57
N THR A 64 -2.35 -17.05 -3.25
CA THR A 64 -2.84 -16.68 -4.57
C THR A 64 -3.70 -15.41 -4.51
N SER A 65 -4.63 -15.32 -3.55
CA SER A 65 -5.42 -14.10 -3.36
C SER A 65 -4.59 -12.92 -2.86
N GLY A 66 -3.61 -13.16 -1.98
CA GLY A 66 -2.66 -12.13 -1.55
C GLY A 66 -1.89 -11.54 -2.72
N ASN A 67 -1.20 -12.37 -3.51
CA ASN A 67 -0.42 -11.93 -4.66
C ASN A 67 -1.29 -11.25 -5.74
N ALA A 68 -2.50 -11.76 -5.99
CA ALA A 68 -3.42 -11.14 -6.94
C ALA A 68 -3.91 -9.76 -6.45
N PHE A 69 -4.19 -9.64 -5.14
CA PHE A 69 -4.60 -8.37 -4.55
C PHE A 69 -3.48 -7.32 -4.63
N GLU A 70 -2.24 -7.70 -4.36
CA GLU A 70 -1.07 -6.85 -4.56
C GLU A 70 -0.94 -6.36 -6.01
N ALA A 71 -1.02 -7.27 -6.99
CA ALA A 71 -0.92 -6.92 -8.40
C ALA A 71 -2.02 -5.93 -8.82
N ILE A 72 -3.27 -6.20 -8.45
CA ILE A 72 -4.43 -5.37 -8.80
C ILE A 72 -4.34 -3.98 -8.12
N CYS A 73 -3.89 -3.91 -6.86
CA CYS A 73 -3.61 -2.64 -6.18
C CYS A 73 -2.51 -1.85 -6.89
N SER A 74 -1.42 -2.51 -7.32
CA SER A 74 -0.31 -1.87 -8.03
C SER A 74 -0.77 -1.25 -9.35
N GLU A 75 -1.56 -1.98 -10.13
CA GLU A 75 -2.11 -1.51 -11.41
C GLU A 75 -3.07 -0.33 -11.23
N PHE A 76 -3.92 -0.37 -10.19
CA PHE A 76 -4.80 0.75 -9.85
C PHE A 76 -4.00 2.01 -9.49
N VAL A 77 -3.01 1.89 -8.60
CA VAL A 77 -2.17 3.01 -8.19
C VAL A 77 -1.41 3.57 -9.39
N GLN A 78 -0.82 2.74 -10.24
CA GLN A 78 -0.15 3.17 -11.46
C GLN A 78 -1.09 3.98 -12.37
N SER A 79 -2.26 3.42 -12.70
CA SER A 79 -3.20 4.00 -13.67
C SER A 79 -3.82 5.31 -13.20
N ALA A 80 -4.08 5.43 -11.89
CA ALA A 80 -4.65 6.64 -11.30
C ALA A 80 -3.59 7.72 -11.02
N PHE A 81 -2.42 7.35 -10.51
CA PHE A 81 -1.36 8.29 -10.15
C PHE A 81 -0.71 8.94 -11.38
N GLU A 82 -0.61 8.23 -12.50
CA GLU A 82 -0.12 8.79 -13.78
C GLU A 82 -0.93 10.01 -14.23
N LYS A 83 -2.23 10.07 -13.91
CA LYS A 83 -3.11 11.20 -14.26
C LYS A 83 -2.80 12.47 -13.46
N LEU A 84 -2.00 12.37 -12.40
CA LEU A 84 -1.67 13.46 -11.48
C LEU A 84 -0.34 14.15 -11.81
N GLN A 85 0.25 13.91 -12.99
CA GLN A 85 1.53 14.50 -13.39
C GLN A 85 1.57 16.05 -13.28
N HIS A 86 0.44 16.71 -13.48
CA HIS A 86 0.34 18.17 -13.36
C HIS A 86 0.32 18.68 -11.90
N ILE A 87 -0.09 17.82 -10.95
CA ILE A 87 -0.07 18.12 -9.51
C ILE A 87 1.26 17.68 -8.90
N ARG A 88 1.77 16.52 -9.33
CA ARG A 88 2.97 15.88 -8.81
C ARG A 88 3.88 15.41 -9.95
N PRO A 89 4.60 16.31 -10.63
CA PRO A 89 5.42 15.94 -11.78
C PRO A 89 6.65 15.12 -11.38
N GLY A 90 6.97 14.14 -12.21
CA GLY A 90 8.16 13.31 -12.08
C GLY A 90 8.14 12.13 -13.05
N ASP A 91 9.27 11.45 -13.17
CA ASP A 91 9.33 10.14 -13.77
C ASP A 91 9.07 9.11 -12.66
N TRP A 92 7.84 8.61 -12.63
CA TRP A 92 7.32 7.75 -11.58
C TRP A 92 7.25 6.30 -12.05
N ASN A 93 7.62 5.38 -11.17
CA ASN A 93 7.44 3.95 -11.40
C ASN A 93 6.71 3.33 -10.21
N VAL A 94 5.68 2.53 -10.49
CA VAL A 94 4.93 1.73 -9.50
C VAL A 94 5.20 0.28 -9.80
N LYS A 95 5.61 -0.49 -8.79
CA LYS A 95 5.83 -1.94 -8.97
C LYS A 95 5.47 -2.75 -7.74
N GLN A 96 4.88 -3.91 -7.99
CA GLN A 96 4.85 -5.01 -7.04
C GLN A 96 6.26 -5.61 -6.94
N VAL A 97 6.81 -5.78 -5.74
CA VAL A 97 8.13 -6.38 -5.56
C VAL A 97 8.04 -7.89 -5.30
N GLY A 98 7.11 -8.29 -4.44
CA GLY A 98 6.97 -9.67 -3.98
C GLY A 98 8.05 -10.10 -2.97
N SER A 99 7.77 -11.20 -2.27
CA SER A 99 8.53 -11.68 -1.10
C SER A 99 9.93 -12.27 -1.40
N ARG A 100 10.32 -12.40 -2.67
CA ARG A 100 11.57 -13.06 -3.08
C ARG A 100 12.77 -12.11 -3.18
N ASN A 101 12.53 -10.80 -3.19
CA ASN A 101 13.58 -9.82 -3.43
C ASN A 101 13.92 -9.08 -2.14
N ARG A 102 14.70 -9.73 -1.26
CA ARG A 102 15.21 -9.12 -0.03
C ARG A 102 16.13 -7.95 -0.38
N LEU A 103 16.16 -6.93 0.48
CA LEU A 103 17.00 -5.73 0.32
C LEU A 103 16.62 -4.83 -0.87
N GLU A 104 15.46 -5.00 -1.51
CA GLU A 104 15.08 -4.18 -2.66
C GLU A 104 15.05 -2.68 -2.32
N ILE A 105 14.67 -2.31 -1.09
CA ILE A 105 14.66 -0.90 -0.67
C ILE A 105 16.06 -0.26 -0.71
N ALA A 106 17.13 -1.07 -0.59
CA ALA A 106 18.51 -0.60 -0.66
C ALA A 106 18.94 -0.19 -2.09
N ARG A 107 18.07 -0.36 -3.09
CA ARG A 107 18.26 0.17 -4.44
C ARG A 107 17.80 1.62 -4.58
N TYR A 108 17.26 2.19 -3.51
CA TYR A 108 16.81 3.59 -3.46
C TYR A 108 17.64 4.40 -2.48
N GLN A 109 17.82 5.68 -2.81
CA GLN A 109 18.81 6.54 -2.16
C GLN A 109 18.68 6.56 -0.62
N GLN A 110 17.45 6.62 -0.10
CA GLN A 110 17.23 6.75 1.34
C GLN A 110 17.72 5.55 2.15
N TYR A 111 17.83 4.37 1.51
CA TYR A 111 18.16 3.11 2.17
C TYR A 111 19.38 2.41 1.55
N ALA A 112 20.10 3.08 0.64
CA ALA A 112 21.26 2.51 -0.06
C ALA A 112 22.34 1.94 0.89
N HIS A 113 22.53 2.59 2.04
CA HIS A 113 23.48 2.18 3.07
C HIS A 113 23.16 0.82 3.73
N LEU A 114 21.93 0.30 3.60
CA LEU A 114 21.58 -1.02 4.12
C LEU A 114 22.39 -2.13 3.43
N THR A 115 22.86 -1.93 2.20
CA THR A 115 23.79 -2.83 1.52
C THR A 115 25.12 -2.96 2.27
N ALA A 116 25.64 -1.84 2.79
CA ALA A 116 26.88 -1.84 3.57
C ALA A 116 26.69 -2.50 4.93
N LEU A 117 25.54 -2.27 5.60
CA LEU A 117 25.20 -2.94 6.86
C LEU A 117 25.07 -4.45 6.69
N ALA A 118 24.41 -4.90 5.62
CA ALA A 118 24.26 -6.32 5.32
C ALA A 118 25.62 -7.01 5.12
N LYS A 119 26.52 -6.38 4.35
CA LYS A 119 27.89 -6.89 4.17
C LYS A 119 28.69 -6.94 5.48
N ALA A 120 28.61 -5.89 6.29
CA ALA A 120 29.29 -5.87 7.59
C ALA A 120 28.76 -6.94 8.55
N ALA A 121 27.46 -7.23 8.51
CA ALA A 121 26.85 -8.29 9.30
C ALA A 121 27.22 -9.70 8.81
N GLU A 122 27.43 -9.89 7.51
CA GLU A 122 27.90 -11.16 6.94
C GLU A 122 29.30 -11.53 7.45
N GLU A 123 30.16 -10.53 7.66
CA GLU A 123 31.52 -10.71 8.18
C GLU A 123 31.61 -10.73 9.71
N ASN A 124 30.56 -10.29 10.43
CA ASN A 124 30.56 -10.20 11.90
C ASN A 124 29.23 -10.67 12.53
N PRO A 125 29.20 -11.86 13.15
CA PRO A 125 28.00 -12.42 13.79
C PRO A 125 27.40 -11.53 14.89
N GLU A 126 28.20 -10.76 15.62
CA GLU A 126 27.69 -9.85 16.65
C GLU A 126 26.89 -8.70 16.02
N LEU A 127 27.38 -8.16 14.91
CA LEU A 127 26.64 -7.13 14.15
C LEU A 127 25.35 -7.72 13.58
N ALA A 128 25.37 -8.97 13.09
CA ALA A 128 24.14 -9.64 12.63
C ALA A 128 23.11 -9.80 13.76
N ALA A 129 23.55 -10.17 14.97
CA ALA A 129 22.67 -10.30 16.13
C ALA A 129 22.06 -8.95 16.56
N ALA A 130 22.86 -7.87 16.55
CA ALA A 130 22.40 -6.55 16.98
C ALA A 130 21.55 -5.81 15.93
N LEU A 131 21.90 -5.90 14.64
CA LEU A 131 21.18 -5.25 13.54
C LEU A 131 19.90 -6.00 13.15
N GLY A 132 19.84 -7.30 13.45
CA GLY A 132 18.75 -8.17 13.03
C GLY A 132 18.71 -8.38 11.51
N SER A 133 17.57 -8.83 11.00
CA SER A 133 17.36 -9.03 9.55
C SER A 133 16.09 -8.35 9.00
N ASP A 134 15.31 -7.69 9.86
CA ASP A 134 14.01 -7.13 9.50
C ASP A 134 14.12 -5.89 8.59
N TYR A 135 15.27 -5.21 8.59
CA TYR A 135 15.54 -4.11 7.64
C TYR A 135 15.67 -4.58 6.18
N THR A 136 15.71 -5.89 5.95
CA THR A 136 15.75 -6.48 4.61
C THR A 136 14.35 -6.75 4.04
N ILE A 137 13.30 -6.63 4.88
CA ILE A 137 11.92 -6.82 4.47
C ILE A 137 11.54 -5.69 3.50
N THR A 138 10.93 -6.09 2.40
CA THR A 138 10.55 -5.18 1.33
C THR A 138 9.04 -5.02 1.30
N PRO A 139 8.53 -3.80 1.03
CA PRO A 139 7.11 -3.57 0.86
C PRO A 139 6.52 -4.41 -0.28
N ASP A 140 5.23 -4.72 -0.19
CA ASP A 140 4.53 -5.47 -1.23
C ASP A 140 4.54 -4.71 -2.57
N ILE A 141 4.26 -3.41 -2.52
CA ILE A 141 4.31 -2.48 -3.65
C ILE A 141 5.14 -1.26 -3.26
N ILE A 142 5.93 -0.75 -4.20
CA ILE A 142 6.67 0.49 -4.05
C ILE A 142 6.37 1.47 -5.18
N VAL A 143 6.36 2.75 -4.83
CA VAL A 143 6.36 3.86 -5.79
C VAL A 143 7.71 4.54 -5.71
N THR A 144 8.34 4.79 -6.86
CA THR A 144 9.70 5.31 -6.93
C THR A 144 9.76 6.48 -7.89
N ARG A 145 10.71 7.39 -7.66
CA ARG A 145 10.96 8.54 -8.53
C ARG A 145 12.37 8.45 -9.12
N ASN A 146 12.47 8.52 -10.44
CA ASN A 146 13.77 8.65 -11.10
C ASN A 146 14.36 10.04 -10.89
N LEU A 147 15.67 10.12 -11.07
CA LEU A 147 16.43 11.35 -10.94
C LEU A 147 16.24 12.26 -12.15
N ILE A 148 16.55 13.54 -11.98
CA ILE A 148 16.28 14.61 -12.93
C ILE A 148 17.62 15.09 -13.51
N ALA A 149 17.67 15.25 -14.83
CA ALA A 149 18.81 15.84 -15.52
C ALA A 149 18.84 17.37 -15.34
N ASP A 150 20.03 17.96 -15.38
CA ASP A 150 20.19 19.42 -15.24
C ASP A 150 19.43 20.21 -16.31
N ALA A 151 19.19 19.62 -17.50
CA ALA A 151 18.37 20.24 -18.54
C ALA A 151 16.90 20.46 -18.11
N GLU A 152 16.32 19.53 -17.33
CA GLU A 152 14.96 19.69 -16.80
C GLU A 152 14.96 20.63 -15.58
N ILE A 153 15.99 20.59 -14.74
CA ILE A 153 16.13 21.53 -13.61
C ILE A 153 16.25 22.95 -14.15
N ASN A 154 17.03 23.15 -15.20
CA ASN A 154 17.26 24.43 -15.83
C ASN A 154 16.26 24.76 -16.95
N ARG A 155 15.09 24.09 -16.97
CA ARG A 155 14.12 24.20 -18.07
C ARG A 155 13.66 25.63 -18.35
N ASN A 156 13.45 26.42 -17.30
CA ASN A 156 12.96 27.80 -17.41
C ASN A 156 14.03 28.85 -17.12
N GLU A 157 14.97 28.54 -16.22
CA GLU A 157 16.00 29.45 -15.72
C GLU A 157 17.29 28.66 -15.48
N PHE A 158 18.44 29.32 -15.53
CA PHE A 158 19.71 28.66 -15.20
C PHE A 158 19.88 28.62 -13.68
N LEU A 159 19.51 27.49 -13.07
CA LEU A 159 19.47 27.30 -11.62
C LEU A 159 20.72 26.60 -11.07
N VAL A 160 21.26 25.61 -11.80
CA VAL A 160 22.37 24.77 -11.36
C VAL A 160 23.42 24.54 -12.43
N ASP A 161 24.65 24.36 -11.99
CA ASP A 161 25.81 23.88 -12.73
C ASP A 161 26.50 22.74 -11.95
N GLU A 162 27.70 22.33 -12.35
CA GLU A 162 28.48 21.28 -11.69
C GLU A 162 29.05 21.67 -10.31
N ASN A 163 29.02 22.96 -9.94
CA ASN A 163 29.69 23.50 -8.76
C ASN A 163 28.72 23.81 -7.60
N ILE A 164 27.42 23.99 -7.88
CA ILE A 164 26.38 24.24 -6.86
C ILE A 164 25.41 23.06 -6.72
N ALA A 165 24.75 22.92 -5.55
CA ALA A 165 23.74 21.88 -5.29
C ALA A 165 24.21 20.45 -5.63
N THR A 166 25.50 20.15 -5.43
CA THR A 166 26.18 18.92 -5.88
C THR A 166 25.74 17.65 -5.16
N TYR A 167 25.09 17.80 -3.99
CA TYR A 167 24.56 16.69 -3.18
C TYR A 167 23.02 16.60 -3.19
N ALA A 168 22.35 17.37 -4.05
CA ALA A 168 20.89 17.36 -4.12
C ALA A 168 20.36 16.01 -4.62
N SER A 169 19.50 15.37 -3.83
CA SER A 169 18.98 14.02 -4.08
C SER A 169 18.24 13.83 -5.41
N LEU A 170 17.72 14.91 -6.00
CA LEU A 170 16.99 14.83 -7.27
C LEU A 170 17.91 14.82 -8.48
N ARG A 171 19.18 15.24 -8.35
CA ARG A 171 20.08 15.38 -9.50
C ARG A 171 20.64 14.02 -9.93
N ALA A 172 20.48 13.71 -11.21
CA ALA A 172 21.11 12.55 -11.82
C ALA A 172 22.63 12.74 -11.92
N GLY A 173 23.40 11.66 -11.76
CA GLY A 173 24.87 11.66 -11.76
C GLY A 173 25.47 11.08 -10.47
N ASN A 174 26.81 11.07 -10.37
CA ASN A 174 27.58 10.67 -9.18
C ASN A 174 27.21 9.31 -8.55
N GLY A 175 26.62 8.39 -9.31
CA GLY A 175 26.17 7.08 -8.78
C GLY A 175 24.94 7.16 -7.86
N ASN A 176 24.22 8.30 -7.85
CA ASN A 176 22.98 8.44 -7.09
C ASN A 176 21.91 7.46 -7.61
N MET A 177 21.07 7.01 -6.68
CA MET A 177 20.00 6.04 -6.92
C MET A 177 18.63 6.74 -6.98
N PRO A 178 17.62 6.15 -7.63
CA PRO A 178 16.25 6.67 -7.58
C PRO A 178 15.73 6.78 -6.13
N LEU A 179 14.67 7.56 -5.95
CA LEU A 179 14.07 7.81 -4.64
C LEU A 179 12.90 6.87 -4.39
N LEU A 180 12.78 6.34 -3.17
CA LEU A 180 11.59 5.62 -2.72
C LEU A 180 10.51 6.64 -2.32
N HIS A 181 9.41 6.70 -3.05
CA HIS A 181 8.32 7.65 -2.79
C HIS A 181 7.24 7.07 -1.89
N ALA A 182 6.93 5.79 -2.02
CA ALA A 182 5.94 5.11 -1.18
C ALA A 182 6.26 3.62 -0.98
N SER A 183 5.85 3.14 0.18
CA SER A 183 5.74 1.75 0.60
C SER A 183 4.26 1.46 0.83
N ILE A 184 3.68 0.56 0.02
CA ILE A 184 2.26 0.22 0.08
C ILE A 184 2.16 -1.27 0.43
N SER A 185 1.75 -1.57 1.66
CA SER A 185 1.52 -2.94 2.11
C SER A 185 0.07 -3.36 1.81
N CYS A 186 -0.14 -4.57 1.32
CA CYS A 186 -1.45 -5.08 0.94
C CYS A 186 -1.87 -6.22 1.87
N LYS A 187 -3.11 -6.18 2.37
CA LYS A 187 -3.68 -7.24 3.22
C LYS A 187 -5.06 -7.63 2.70
N TRP A 188 -5.16 -8.74 1.98
CA TRP A 188 -6.46 -9.24 1.49
C TRP A 188 -7.46 -9.45 2.64
N THR A 189 -7.02 -10.09 3.72
CA THR A 189 -7.77 -10.22 4.99
C THR A 189 -6.79 -10.05 6.15
N ILE A 190 -7.27 -9.56 7.29
CA ILE A 190 -6.41 -9.31 8.45
C ILE A 190 -6.61 -10.40 9.50
N ARG A 191 -5.49 -10.85 10.06
CA ARG A 191 -5.44 -11.57 11.34
C ARG A 191 -4.57 -10.75 12.29
N SER A 192 -4.86 -10.80 13.59
CA SER A 192 -4.22 -9.94 14.60
C SER A 192 -2.70 -10.08 14.64
N ASP A 193 -2.17 -11.28 14.38
CA ASP A 193 -0.73 -11.57 14.26
C ASP A 193 -0.10 -10.92 13.01
N ARG A 194 -0.80 -10.96 11.87
CA ARG A 194 -0.29 -10.48 10.57
C ARG A 194 -0.43 -8.97 10.35
N ALA A 195 -1.23 -8.29 11.17
CA ALA A 195 -1.31 -6.83 11.20
C ALA A 195 0.01 -6.20 11.69
N GLN A 196 0.69 -6.84 12.65
CA GLN A 196 1.90 -6.29 13.26
C GLN A 196 3.07 -6.15 12.28
N ASN A 197 3.14 -7.01 11.25
CA ASN A 197 4.20 -6.95 10.24
C ASN A 197 4.24 -5.60 9.51
N ALA A 198 3.07 -5.03 9.18
CA ALA A 198 3.03 -3.72 8.52
C ALA A 198 3.54 -2.59 9.44
N ARG A 199 3.37 -2.74 10.77
CA ARG A 199 3.92 -1.78 11.75
C ARG A 199 5.44 -1.88 11.87
N SER A 200 5.97 -3.10 11.96
CA SER A 200 7.43 -3.30 12.05
C SER A 200 8.14 -2.89 10.75
N GLU A 201 7.56 -3.20 9.58
CA GLU A 201 8.01 -2.71 8.28
C GLU A 201 8.05 -1.18 8.23
N GLY A 202 6.96 -0.51 8.62
CA GLY A 202 6.88 0.94 8.66
C GLY A 202 7.93 1.55 9.61
N LEU A 203 8.08 0.96 10.80
CA LEU A 203 9.07 1.41 11.79
C LEU A 203 10.51 1.24 11.29
N ASN A 204 10.80 0.20 10.51
CA ASN A 204 12.10 0.01 9.88
C ASN A 204 12.40 1.09 8.83
N LEU A 205 11.40 1.45 8.02
CA LEU A 205 11.52 2.58 7.09
C LEU A 205 11.75 3.90 7.82
N VAL A 206 11.08 4.12 8.95
CA VAL A 206 11.27 5.30 9.79
C VAL A 206 12.69 5.36 10.35
N ARG A 207 13.16 4.29 10.99
CA ARG A 207 14.43 4.24 11.71
C ARG A 207 15.65 4.32 10.79
N ASN A 208 15.57 3.71 9.60
CA ASN A 208 16.73 3.56 8.72
C ASN A 208 16.78 4.58 7.57
N ARG A 209 15.92 5.60 7.51
CA ARG A 209 15.95 6.54 6.37
C ARG A 209 17.15 7.49 6.41
N LYS A 210 17.69 7.82 5.25
CA LYS A 210 18.52 9.01 5.01
C LYS A 210 17.83 9.94 4.01
N GLY A 211 17.04 10.88 4.52
CA GLY A 211 16.22 11.80 3.71
C GLY A 211 14.77 11.85 4.18
N ARG A 212 13.87 12.36 3.33
CA ARG A 212 12.42 12.38 3.58
C ARG A 212 11.90 10.94 3.66
N LEU A 213 11.00 10.69 4.62
CA LEU A 213 10.30 9.41 4.75
C LEU A 213 9.40 9.19 3.52
N PRO A 214 9.40 8.00 2.90
CA PRO A 214 8.38 7.63 1.91
C PRO A 214 6.98 7.62 2.55
N HIS A 215 5.93 7.62 1.73
CA HIS A 215 4.60 7.29 2.24
C HIS A 215 4.60 5.85 2.77
N ILE A 216 3.97 5.60 3.91
CA ILE A 216 3.83 4.27 4.51
C ILE A 216 2.35 4.01 4.71
N VAL A 217 1.75 3.23 3.81
CA VAL A 217 0.31 3.04 3.77
C VAL A 217 -0.05 1.56 3.68
N VAL A 218 -1.27 1.23 4.10
CA VAL A 218 -1.81 -0.13 4.00
C VAL A 218 -3.09 -0.12 3.18
N VAL A 219 -3.21 -1.01 2.21
CA VAL A 219 -4.47 -1.27 1.49
C VAL A 219 -5.05 -2.60 1.96
N THR A 220 -6.34 -2.65 2.27
CA THR A 220 -6.98 -3.88 2.75
C THR A 220 -8.39 -4.13 2.22
N ALA A 221 -8.73 -5.41 2.06
CA ALA A 221 -10.09 -5.88 1.78
C ALA A 221 -10.72 -6.63 2.98
N GLU A 222 -10.17 -6.47 4.18
CA GLU A 222 -10.75 -7.00 5.42
C GLU A 222 -12.14 -6.38 5.67
N PRO A 223 -13.20 -7.19 5.81
CA PRO A 223 -14.56 -6.66 5.96
C PRO A 223 -14.87 -6.11 7.35
N THR A 224 -14.18 -6.53 8.41
CA THR A 224 -14.59 -6.15 9.78
C THR A 224 -13.86 -4.93 10.33
N PRO A 225 -14.57 -3.87 10.77
CA PRO A 225 -13.93 -2.70 11.40
C PRO A 225 -13.02 -3.03 12.57
N SER A 226 -13.34 -4.07 13.35
CA SER A 226 -12.52 -4.53 14.48
C SER A 226 -11.16 -5.10 14.06
N ARG A 227 -11.05 -5.71 12.88
CA ARG A 227 -9.76 -6.17 12.35
C ARG A 227 -9.03 -5.07 11.61
N ILE A 228 -9.73 -4.20 10.89
CA ILE A 228 -9.13 -3.00 10.27
C ILE A 228 -8.49 -2.13 11.37
N SER A 229 -9.16 -1.94 12.50
CA SER A 229 -8.66 -1.09 13.59
C SER A 229 -7.34 -1.57 14.20
N SER A 230 -7.08 -2.89 14.15
CA SER A 230 -5.81 -3.47 14.64
C SER A 230 -4.57 -2.91 13.92
N ILE A 231 -4.75 -2.39 12.70
CA ILE A 231 -3.69 -1.74 11.92
C ILE A 231 -3.91 -0.24 11.71
N ALA A 232 -5.16 0.21 11.63
CA ALA A 232 -5.48 1.62 11.37
C ALA A 232 -5.30 2.51 12.61
N LEU A 233 -5.69 2.04 13.80
CA LEU A 233 -5.58 2.85 15.02
C LEU A 233 -4.13 2.96 15.50
N GLY A 234 -3.83 4.07 16.16
CA GLY A 234 -2.46 4.47 16.48
C GLY A 234 -1.79 5.25 15.35
N THR A 235 -0.67 5.89 15.67
CA THR A 235 0.09 6.78 14.79
C THR A 235 1.58 6.58 15.04
N GLY A 236 2.39 6.74 13.99
CA GLY A 236 3.85 6.67 14.08
C GLY A 236 4.44 5.69 13.07
N GLU A 237 3.78 4.55 12.84
CA GLU A 237 4.27 3.54 11.90
C GLU A 237 3.57 3.58 10.53
N ILE A 238 2.31 4.03 10.47
CA ILE A 238 1.47 4.00 9.27
C ILE A 238 0.77 5.34 9.09
N ASP A 239 0.93 5.92 7.90
CA ASP A 239 0.35 7.21 7.53
C ASP A 239 -1.18 7.11 7.44
N CYS A 240 -1.71 6.13 6.71
CA CYS A 240 -3.14 5.87 6.60
C CYS A 240 -3.42 4.43 6.10
N VAL A 241 -4.64 3.94 6.36
CA VAL A 241 -5.16 2.70 5.80
C VAL A 241 -6.24 3.02 4.76
N TYR A 242 -6.24 2.29 3.65
CA TYR A 242 -7.20 2.44 2.56
C TYR A 242 -8.00 1.15 2.41
N HIS A 243 -9.31 1.24 2.58
CA HIS A 243 -10.22 0.12 2.38
C HIS A 243 -10.57 -0.02 0.90
N PHE A 244 -10.61 -1.25 0.41
CA PHE A 244 -10.84 -1.52 -1.02
C PHE A 244 -12.23 -1.08 -1.50
N ALA A 245 -13.22 -1.03 -0.60
CA ALA A 245 -14.62 -0.74 -0.89
C ALA A 245 -15.27 0.01 0.28
N LEU A 246 -14.73 1.20 0.64
CA LEU A 246 -15.12 1.90 1.87
C LEU A 246 -16.60 2.29 1.89
N TYR A 247 -17.10 2.80 0.76
CA TYR A 247 -18.49 3.25 0.64
C TYR A 247 -19.47 2.08 0.80
N GLU A 248 -19.15 0.93 0.19
CA GLU A 248 -19.94 -0.29 0.29
C GLU A 248 -19.90 -0.87 1.72
N LEU A 249 -18.75 -0.76 2.40
CA LEU A 249 -18.62 -1.14 3.80
C LEU A 249 -19.53 -0.28 4.69
N GLU A 250 -19.48 1.05 4.55
CA GLU A 250 -20.32 1.99 5.30
C GLU A 250 -21.82 1.69 5.12
N GLN A 251 -22.25 1.58 3.86
CA GLN A 251 -23.65 1.29 3.53
C GLN A 251 -24.11 -0.07 4.09
N THR A 252 -23.24 -1.08 4.05
CA THR A 252 -23.54 -2.41 4.59
C THR A 252 -23.67 -2.39 6.10
N LEU A 253 -22.77 -1.70 6.81
CA LEU A 253 -22.82 -1.57 8.27
C LEU A 253 -24.11 -0.88 8.74
N GLN A 254 -24.52 0.19 8.04
CA GLN A 254 -25.77 0.90 8.28
C GLN A 254 -26.98 -0.02 8.05
N SER A 255 -27.00 -0.76 6.93
CA SER A 255 -28.12 -1.64 6.57
C SER A 255 -28.29 -2.83 7.51
N LEU A 256 -27.20 -3.31 8.11
CA LEU A 256 -27.20 -4.41 9.08
C LEU A 256 -27.44 -3.95 10.53
N ASN A 257 -27.54 -2.65 10.78
CA ASN A 257 -27.66 -2.05 12.12
C ASN A 257 -26.57 -2.55 13.09
N TYR A 258 -25.33 -2.67 12.60
CA TYR A 258 -24.18 -3.05 13.43
C TYR A 258 -23.55 -1.81 14.06
N GLU A 259 -24.28 -1.20 15.00
CA GLU A 259 -23.92 0.09 15.63
C GLU A 259 -22.47 0.12 16.15
N ASP A 260 -22.04 -0.88 16.95
CA ASP A 260 -20.65 -0.92 17.46
C ASP A 260 -19.58 -0.92 16.34
N ALA A 261 -19.88 -1.59 15.22
CA ALA A 261 -18.97 -1.66 14.08
C ALA A 261 -18.99 -0.37 13.26
N LEU A 262 -20.16 0.27 13.15
CA LEU A 262 -20.35 1.56 12.49
C LEU A 262 -19.67 2.69 13.29
N ASP A 263 -19.79 2.68 14.61
CA ASP A 263 -19.08 3.61 15.51
C ASP A 263 -17.57 3.49 15.33
N LEU A 264 -17.04 2.28 15.35
CA LEU A 264 -15.61 2.03 15.12
C LEU A 264 -15.17 2.45 13.71
N PHE A 265 -16.00 2.23 12.70
CA PHE A 265 -15.77 2.71 11.34
C PHE A 265 -15.62 4.24 11.32
N TYR A 266 -16.57 4.98 11.90
CA TYR A 266 -16.52 6.43 11.94
C TYR A 266 -15.38 6.96 12.79
N ILE A 267 -15.02 6.30 13.90
CA ILE A 267 -13.82 6.65 14.67
C ILE A 267 -12.58 6.61 13.76
N MET A 268 -12.42 5.58 12.94
CA MET A 268 -11.28 5.46 12.03
C MET A 268 -11.33 6.49 10.88
N VAL A 269 -12.48 6.68 10.24
CA VAL A 269 -12.63 7.62 9.11
C VAL A 269 -12.49 9.08 9.58
N ASN A 270 -13.24 9.48 10.60
CA ASN A 270 -13.19 10.83 11.14
C ASN A 270 -11.83 11.13 11.78
N GLY A 271 -11.22 10.12 12.42
CA GLY A 271 -9.86 10.16 12.94
C GLY A 271 -8.74 10.13 11.89
N LYS A 272 -9.07 10.18 10.58
CA LYS A 272 -8.10 10.20 9.47
C LYS A 272 -7.17 8.96 9.47
N ARG A 273 -7.70 7.83 9.92
CA ARG A 273 -7.01 6.54 9.98
C ARG A 273 -7.43 5.57 8.87
N LEU A 274 -8.63 5.76 8.33
CA LEU A 274 -9.20 4.93 7.26
C LEU A 274 -9.79 5.80 6.15
N LYS A 275 -9.47 5.46 4.91
CA LYS A 275 -9.93 6.12 3.66
C LYS A 275 -10.33 5.09 2.61
N ASP A 276 -10.88 5.51 1.47
CA ASP A 276 -11.19 4.62 0.34
C ASP A 276 -9.97 4.47 -0.55
N ILE A 277 -9.85 3.34 -1.25
CA ILE A 277 -8.79 3.11 -2.24
C ILE A 277 -8.69 4.25 -3.27
N SER A 278 -9.79 4.94 -3.61
CA SER A 278 -9.74 6.09 -4.52
C SER A 278 -9.04 7.34 -3.97
N ASP A 279 -8.84 7.44 -2.66
CA ASP A 279 -8.12 8.56 -2.04
C ASP A 279 -6.59 8.41 -2.17
N LEU A 280 -6.10 7.17 -2.24
CA LEU A 280 -4.66 6.86 -2.21
C LEU A 280 -3.86 7.57 -3.33
N PRO A 281 -4.28 7.60 -4.61
CA PRO A 281 -3.52 8.28 -5.65
C PRO A 281 -3.32 9.78 -5.37
N LEU A 282 -4.33 10.47 -4.82
CA LEU A 282 -4.22 11.89 -4.45
C LEU A 282 -3.36 12.10 -3.21
N ASP A 283 -3.47 11.22 -2.21
CA ASP A 283 -2.62 11.28 -1.02
C ASP A 283 -1.14 11.04 -1.37
N LEU A 284 -0.84 10.26 -2.41
CA LEU A 284 0.52 10.11 -2.94
C LEU A 284 1.05 11.37 -3.65
N ALA A 285 0.20 12.37 -3.91
CA ALA A 285 0.53 13.58 -4.67
C ALA A 285 0.87 14.82 -3.80
N VAL A 286 0.94 14.66 -2.47
CA VAL A 286 1.28 15.75 -1.52
C VAL A 286 2.75 16.21 -1.55
#